data_AF-A0A5E8BC60-F1
#
_entry.id   AF-A0A5E8BC60-F1
#
_cell.length_a   1.000
_cell.length_b   1.000
_cell.length_c   1.000
_cell.angle_alpha   90.00
_cell.angle_beta   90.00
_cell.angle_gamma   90.00
#
_symmetry.space_group_name_H-M   'P 1'
#
loop_
_entity.id
_entity.type
_entity.pdbx_description
1 polymer ?
#
loop_
_entity_poly.entity_id
_entity_poly.type
_entity_poly.pdbx_seq_one_letter_code
_entity_poly.pdbx_strand_id
1 'polypeptide(L)'
;MVLHGAPLPPTYSRNETCAACHLPITGDQLKCQNCPNLSFCYPCYDSEASRRHTYEHNFVRYVLDAQTGQRYPAHQADCDVCQKPITTSFYMCKPCLDYGVCEPCFKNSAEVLKHRKTHYFYKIDDFTSLKLQADQIILPKHNFVCDGVNCRGKNKHIVGNMYLCEVCTDFGLCEACELSPLNDHNVTHVVRKFRHPMSQKDFESTKQKIATREGLGVYSDASQKAMVALMRSKINTTNAFRLV
;
A
#
# COMPACT_ATOMS: atom_id res chain seq x y z
N MET A 1 22.02 10.67 -34.79
CA MET A 1 22.77 11.75 -34.13
C MET A 1 22.91 11.39 -32.67
N VAL A 2 24.16 11.25 -32.22
CA VAL A 2 24.54 10.90 -30.84
C VAL A 2 24.42 12.17 -30.00
N LEU A 3 23.77 12.09 -28.83
CA LEU A 3 23.83 13.15 -27.82
C LEU A 3 24.15 12.56 -26.43
N HIS A 4 25.40 12.83 -26.04
CA HIS A 4 26.06 12.91 -24.75
C HIS A 4 25.30 12.55 -23.45
N GLY A 5 25.77 11.48 -22.80
CA GLY A 5 26.35 11.46 -21.44
C GLY A 5 25.57 12.10 -20.29
N ALA A 6 24.63 11.35 -19.71
CA ALA A 6 24.17 11.59 -18.34
C ALA A 6 25.15 10.96 -17.31
N PRO A 7 25.33 11.53 -16.10
CA PRO A 7 26.22 10.97 -15.10
C PRO A 7 25.74 9.57 -14.69
N LEU A 8 26.66 8.61 -14.63
CA LEU A 8 26.37 7.27 -14.13
C LEU A 8 25.85 7.36 -12.68
N PRO A 9 24.61 6.90 -12.38
CA PRO A 9 24.19 6.70 -11.01
C PRO A 9 24.99 5.55 -10.39
N PRO A 10 25.15 5.52 -9.06
CA PRO A 10 26.21 4.78 -8.38
C PRO A 10 26.16 3.29 -8.73
N THR A 11 27.35 2.74 -8.95
CA THR A 11 27.66 1.31 -9.13
C THR A 11 26.65 0.40 -8.44
N TYR A 12 25.63 -0.06 -9.18
CA TYR A 12 24.68 -1.01 -8.63
C TYR A 12 25.41 -2.33 -8.45
N SER A 13 25.47 -2.75 -7.18
CA SER A 13 26.18 -3.92 -6.69
C SER A 13 25.92 -5.14 -7.57
N ARG A 14 26.99 -5.75 -8.09
CA ARG A 14 26.94 -7.12 -8.61
C ARG A 14 26.42 -8.02 -7.48
N ASN A 15 25.30 -8.70 -7.73
CA ASN A 15 24.66 -9.73 -6.89
C ASN A 15 23.87 -9.27 -5.66
N GLU A 16 22.80 -8.49 -5.86
CA GLU A 16 21.72 -8.44 -4.86
C GLU A 16 20.98 -9.79 -4.78
N THR A 17 20.72 -10.26 -3.56
CA THR A 17 20.02 -11.51 -3.27
C THR A 17 18.54 -11.28 -3.05
N CYS A 18 17.70 -12.19 -3.54
CA CYS A 18 16.26 -12.16 -3.30
C CYS A 18 15.98 -12.40 -1.81
N ALA A 19 15.23 -11.52 -1.16
CA ALA A 19 14.90 -11.67 0.25
C ALA A 19 13.94 -12.84 0.56
N ALA A 20 13.29 -13.41 -0.45
CA ALA A 20 12.38 -14.55 -0.29
C ALA A 20 13.09 -15.91 -0.52
N CYS A 21 13.80 -16.08 -1.64
CA CYS A 21 14.46 -17.35 -1.97
C CYS A 21 15.96 -17.39 -1.61
N HIS A 22 16.53 -16.27 -1.17
CA HIS A 22 17.94 -16.11 -0.78
C HIS A 22 18.96 -16.38 -1.90
N LEU A 23 18.51 -16.59 -3.13
CA LEU A 23 19.36 -16.76 -4.30
C LEU A 23 19.75 -15.40 -4.92
N PRO A 24 20.89 -15.32 -5.63
CA PRO A 24 21.22 -14.15 -6.43
C PRO A 24 20.11 -13.83 -7.44
N ILE A 25 19.73 -12.56 -7.56
CA ILE A 25 18.74 -12.13 -8.55
C ILE A 25 19.43 -12.07 -9.92
N THR A 26 19.09 -13.00 -10.81
CA THR A 26 19.70 -13.12 -12.15
C THR A 26 18.86 -12.50 -13.27
N GLY A 27 17.58 -12.21 -13.03
CA GLY A 27 16.68 -11.57 -13.99
C GLY A 27 16.14 -10.24 -13.47
N ASP A 28 14.86 -9.99 -13.71
CA ASP A 28 14.18 -8.80 -13.23
C ASP A 28 14.15 -8.73 -11.71
N GLN A 29 14.33 -7.51 -11.22
CA GLN A 29 14.47 -7.21 -9.81
C GLN A 29 13.38 -6.26 -9.34
N LEU A 30 12.77 -6.57 -8.20
CA LEU A 30 11.74 -5.75 -7.58
C LEU A 30 12.32 -5.08 -6.35
N LYS A 31 12.50 -3.76 -6.40
CA LYS A 31 13.04 -2.98 -5.29
C LYS A 31 11.98 -2.26 -4.52
N CYS A 32 11.97 -2.48 -3.22
CA CYS A 32 11.16 -1.68 -2.33
C CYS A 32 11.67 -0.24 -2.30
N GLN A 33 10.79 0.73 -2.51
CA GLN A 33 11.12 2.15 -2.41
C GLN A 33 11.11 2.66 -0.96
N ASN A 34 10.56 1.87 -0.04
CA ASN A 34 10.47 2.21 1.38
C ASN A 34 11.55 1.50 2.22
N CYS A 35 12.22 0.49 1.68
CA CYS A 35 13.18 -0.35 2.41
C CYS A 35 14.48 -0.47 1.60
N PRO A 36 15.57 0.22 2.02
CA PRO A 36 16.80 0.41 1.22
C PRO A 36 17.46 -0.86 0.68
N ASN A 37 17.25 -2.01 1.34
CA ASN A 37 17.92 -3.27 1.01
C ASN A 37 16.94 -4.41 0.68
N LEU A 38 15.65 -4.12 0.53
CA LEU A 38 14.69 -5.17 0.21
C LEU A 38 14.49 -5.29 -1.30
N SER A 39 14.96 -6.42 -1.82
CA SER A 39 14.76 -6.82 -3.21
C SER A 39 14.15 -8.21 -3.30
N PHE A 40 13.26 -8.40 -4.27
CA PHE A 40 12.79 -9.72 -4.69
C PHE A 40 13.16 -9.97 -6.15
N CYS A 41 13.41 -11.23 -6.53
CA CYS A 41 13.35 -11.58 -7.95
C CYS A 41 11.88 -11.58 -8.40
N TYR A 42 11.64 -11.31 -9.68
CA TYR A 42 10.28 -11.25 -10.24
C TYR A 42 9.38 -12.45 -9.88
N PRO A 43 9.85 -13.72 -9.95
CA PRO A 43 9.04 -14.86 -9.55
C PRO A 43 8.66 -14.91 -8.07
N CYS A 44 9.44 -14.29 -7.19
CA CYS A 44 9.18 -14.28 -5.75
C CYS A 44 8.37 -13.07 -5.29
N TYR A 45 8.11 -12.09 -6.15
CA TYR A 45 7.44 -10.84 -5.77
C TYR A 45 6.05 -11.07 -5.16
N ASP A 46 5.29 -12.05 -5.64
CA ASP A 46 3.95 -12.36 -5.12
C ASP A 46 3.91 -13.66 -4.26
N SER A 47 5.06 -14.05 -3.71
CA SER A 47 5.14 -15.17 -2.78
C SER A 47 4.57 -14.81 -1.40
N GLU A 48 4.16 -15.80 -0.61
CA GLU A 48 3.73 -15.58 0.78
C GLU A 48 4.78 -14.82 1.60
N ALA A 49 6.06 -15.06 1.32
CA ALA A 49 7.18 -14.40 2.00
C ALA A 49 7.24 -12.88 1.72
N SER A 50 6.80 -12.44 0.54
CA SER A 50 6.82 -11.03 0.12
C SER A 50 5.50 -10.29 0.38
N ARG A 51 4.36 -10.99 0.49
CA ARG A 51 3.01 -10.40 0.61
C ARG A 51 2.86 -9.33 1.69
N ARG A 52 3.41 -9.55 2.88
CA ARG A 52 3.37 -8.55 3.97
C ARG A 52 4.04 -7.24 3.58
N HIS A 53 5.02 -7.30 2.69
CA HIS A 53 5.76 -6.14 2.23
C HIS A 53 5.12 -5.52 1.00
N THR A 54 4.62 -6.32 0.05
CA THR A 54 3.99 -5.80 -1.18
C THR A 54 2.65 -5.12 -0.91
N TYR A 55 1.99 -5.43 0.20
CA TYR A 55 0.77 -4.73 0.61
C TYR A 55 1.02 -3.35 1.24
N GLU A 56 2.09 -3.24 2.02
CA GLU A 56 2.38 -2.02 2.80
C GLU A 56 3.33 -1.06 2.10
N HIS A 57 4.25 -1.59 1.29
CA HIS A 57 5.32 -0.83 0.69
C HIS A 57 5.32 -0.92 -0.83
N ASN A 58 5.81 0.15 -1.43
CA ASN A 58 5.86 0.29 -2.86
C ASN A 58 7.08 -0.41 -3.46
N PHE A 59 6.89 -1.05 -4.61
CA PHE A 59 7.97 -1.66 -5.39
C PHE A 59 8.08 -1.04 -6.78
N VAL A 60 9.31 -1.01 -7.27
CA VAL A 60 9.62 -0.70 -8.67
C VAL A 60 10.31 -1.92 -9.26
N ARG A 61 9.80 -2.40 -10.39
CA ARG A 61 10.50 -3.41 -11.20
C ARG A 61 11.65 -2.76 -11.93
N TYR A 62 12.77 -3.44 -11.95
CA TYR A 62 13.93 -3.12 -12.75
C TYR A 62 14.16 -4.28 -13.72
N VAL A 63 14.03 -4.00 -15.01
CA VAL A 63 14.18 -4.97 -16.08
C VAL A 63 15.66 -5.15 -16.39
N LEU A 64 16.11 -6.38 -16.54
CA LEU A 64 17.49 -6.68 -16.96
C LEU A 64 17.62 -6.58 -18.47
N ASP A 65 18.48 -5.68 -18.93
CA ASP A 65 18.95 -5.66 -20.31
C ASP A 65 19.96 -6.79 -20.52
N ALA A 66 19.60 -7.75 -21.37
CA ALA A 66 20.43 -8.93 -21.64
C ALA A 66 21.73 -8.60 -22.38
N GLN A 67 21.80 -7.47 -23.08
CA GLN A 67 22.95 -7.06 -23.88
C GLN A 67 23.97 -6.32 -23.03
N THR A 68 23.50 -5.39 -22.19
CA THR A 68 24.36 -4.56 -21.35
C THR A 68 24.58 -5.14 -19.95
N GLY A 69 23.73 -6.09 -19.53
CA GLY A 69 23.71 -6.61 -18.16
C GLY A 69 23.25 -5.57 -17.13
N GLN A 70 22.80 -4.39 -17.57
CA GLN A 70 22.33 -3.33 -16.69
C GLN A 70 20.84 -3.49 -16.41
N ARG A 71 20.41 -2.95 -15.26
CA ARG A 71 19.01 -2.94 -14.85
C ARG A 71 18.46 -1.52 -14.91
N TYR A 72 17.30 -1.36 -15.53
CA TYR A 72 16.61 -0.07 -15.63
C TYR A 72 15.20 -0.17 -15.05
N PRO A 73 14.67 0.88 -14.40
CA PRO A 73 13.29 0.86 -13.93
C PRO A 73 12.35 0.56 -15.10
N ALA A 74 11.43 -0.38 -14.91
CA ALA A 74 10.39 -0.67 -15.89
C ALA A 74 9.54 0.59 -16.11
N HIS A 75 9.20 0.84 -17.36
CA HIS A 75 8.26 1.90 -17.75
C HIS A 75 7.16 1.25 -18.58
N GLN A 76 5.94 1.77 -18.46
CA GLN A 76 4.84 1.28 -19.28
C GLN A 76 4.98 1.78 -20.72
N ALA A 77 5.33 0.89 -21.65
CA ALA A 77 5.40 1.22 -23.07
C ALA A 77 4.05 1.03 -23.77
N ASP A 78 3.31 -0.02 -23.41
CA ASP A 78 2.02 -0.38 -23.99
C ASP A 78 0.91 -0.38 -22.94
N CYS A 79 -0.30 0.01 -23.33
CA CYS A 79 -1.46 -0.02 -22.45
C CYS A 79 -1.90 -1.46 -22.17
N ASP A 80 -1.98 -1.88 -20.90
CA ASP A 80 -2.36 -3.27 -20.54
C ASP A 80 -3.75 -3.69 -21.02
N VAL A 81 -4.62 -2.71 -21.30
CA VAL A 81 -6.02 -2.95 -21.70
C VAL A 81 -6.18 -3.03 -23.21
N CYS A 82 -5.67 -2.05 -23.95
CA CYS A 82 -5.85 -2.01 -25.41
C CYS A 82 -4.63 -2.48 -26.20
N GLN A 83 -3.52 -2.78 -25.52
CA GLN A 83 -2.27 -3.29 -26.09
C GLN A 83 -1.66 -2.38 -27.17
N LYS A 84 -2.00 -1.08 -27.13
CA LYS A 84 -1.43 -0.05 -28.01
C LYS A 84 -0.31 0.70 -27.29
N PRO A 85 0.70 1.17 -28.03
CA PRO A 85 1.74 2.04 -27.50
C PRO A 85 1.15 3.27 -26.83
N ILE A 86 1.67 3.58 -25.64
CA ILE A 86 1.34 4.79 -24.91
C ILE A 86 2.22 5.91 -25.46
N THR A 87 1.61 6.88 -26.11
CA THR A 87 2.32 8.04 -26.72
C THR A 87 2.01 9.36 -26.03
N THR A 88 1.11 9.36 -25.05
CA THR A 88 0.62 10.54 -24.33
C THR A 88 0.65 10.28 -22.83
N SER A 89 0.00 11.14 -22.04
CA SER A 89 -0.29 10.87 -20.63
C SER A 89 -0.90 9.49 -20.41
N PHE A 90 -0.51 8.85 -19.31
CA PHE A 90 -1.01 7.53 -18.91
C PHE A 90 -1.22 7.45 -17.41
N TYR A 91 -1.85 6.36 -16.98
CA TYR A 91 -2.22 6.14 -15.59
C TYR A 91 -1.62 4.83 -15.12
N MET A 92 -0.78 4.91 -14.10
CA MET A 92 -0.20 3.73 -13.47
C MET A 92 -0.96 3.40 -12.18
N CYS A 93 -1.37 2.14 -12.05
CA CYS A 93 -1.83 1.60 -10.79
C CYS A 93 -0.63 1.42 -9.87
N LYS A 94 -0.75 1.82 -8.61
CA LYS A 94 0.36 1.70 -7.67
C LYS A 94 0.52 0.32 -7.03
N PRO A 95 -0.57 -0.33 -6.57
CA PRO A 95 -0.45 -1.65 -5.95
C PRO A 95 -0.14 -2.75 -6.97
N CYS A 96 -0.54 -2.56 -8.24
CA CYS A 96 -0.26 -3.52 -9.30
C CYS A 96 1.08 -3.20 -9.96
N LEU A 97 1.92 -4.22 -10.01
CA LEU A 97 3.20 -4.13 -10.69
C LEU A 97 2.97 -3.95 -12.19
N ASP A 98 3.62 -2.94 -12.77
CA ASP A 98 3.59 -2.64 -14.21
C ASP A 98 2.19 -2.57 -14.84
N TYR A 99 1.16 -2.21 -14.05
CA TYR A 99 -0.17 -1.98 -14.62
C TYR A 99 -0.31 -0.50 -14.98
N GLY A 100 -0.16 -0.20 -16.27
CA GLY A 100 -0.29 1.13 -16.83
C GLY A 100 -1.25 1.16 -18.03
N VAL A 101 -2.14 2.13 -18.02
CA VAL A 101 -3.18 2.29 -19.04
C VAL A 101 -3.16 3.68 -19.64
N CYS A 102 -3.38 3.76 -20.95
CA CYS A 102 -3.51 5.05 -21.62
C CYS A 102 -4.74 5.82 -21.12
N GLU A 103 -4.73 7.14 -21.24
CA GLU A 103 -5.82 7.99 -20.77
C GLU A 103 -7.23 7.60 -21.28
N PRO A 104 -7.42 7.24 -22.57
CA PRO A 104 -8.72 6.75 -23.05
C PRO A 104 -9.20 5.49 -22.32
N CYS A 105 -8.31 4.52 -22.10
CA CYS A 105 -8.64 3.30 -21.36
C CYS A 105 -8.94 3.61 -19.89
N PHE A 106 -8.18 4.52 -19.28
CA PHE A 106 -8.43 4.93 -17.89
C PHE A 106 -9.82 5.55 -17.70
N LYS A 107 -10.28 6.36 -18.66
CA LYS A 107 -11.59 7.02 -18.60
C LYS A 107 -12.75 6.08 -18.90
N ASN A 108 -12.59 5.19 -19.89
CA ASN A 108 -13.72 4.52 -20.53
C ASN A 108 -13.74 2.99 -20.38
N SER A 109 -12.63 2.35 -20.00
CA SER A 109 -12.62 0.88 -19.87
C SER A 109 -13.39 0.45 -18.62
N ALA A 110 -14.41 -0.40 -18.81
CA ALA A 110 -15.15 -1.01 -17.71
C ALA A 110 -14.25 -1.82 -16.76
N GLU A 111 -13.18 -2.41 -17.30
CA GLU A 111 -12.17 -3.13 -16.51
C GLU A 111 -11.39 -2.17 -15.61
N VAL A 112 -10.89 -1.07 -16.15
CA VAL A 112 -10.14 -0.06 -15.37
C VAL A 112 -11.06 0.62 -14.36
N LEU A 113 -12.30 0.90 -14.72
CA LEU A 113 -13.31 1.45 -13.81
C LEU A 113 -13.56 0.54 -12.62
N LYS A 114 -13.51 -0.79 -12.79
CA LYS A 114 -13.58 -1.75 -11.67
C LYS A 114 -12.28 -1.74 -10.87
N HIS A 115 -11.14 -1.75 -11.54
CA HIS A 115 -9.81 -1.79 -10.91
C HIS A 115 -9.55 -0.57 -10.01
N ARG A 116 -9.86 0.64 -10.48
CA ARG A 116 -9.66 1.89 -9.71
C ARG A 116 -10.63 2.10 -8.55
N LYS A 117 -11.58 1.17 -8.35
CA LYS A 117 -12.38 1.14 -7.11
C LYS A 117 -11.57 0.61 -5.93
N THR A 118 -10.59 -0.26 -6.17
CA THR A 118 -9.81 -0.89 -5.11
C THR A 118 -8.39 -0.38 -5.05
N HIS A 119 -7.84 0.09 -6.18
CA HIS A 119 -6.48 0.60 -6.25
C HIS A 119 -6.43 2.09 -6.61
N TYR A 120 -5.43 2.78 -6.08
CA TYR A 120 -5.12 4.16 -6.50
C TYR A 120 -4.23 4.16 -7.72
N PHE A 121 -4.39 5.22 -8.51
CA PHE A 121 -3.63 5.46 -9.72
C PHE A 121 -2.88 6.78 -9.62
N TYR A 122 -1.81 6.88 -10.40
CA TYR A 122 -1.11 8.12 -10.66
C TYR A 122 -1.24 8.48 -12.13
N LYS A 123 -1.60 9.72 -12.42
CA LYS A 123 -1.46 10.27 -13.76
C LYS A 123 0.00 10.64 -14.00
N ILE A 124 0.55 10.21 -15.12
CA ILE A 124 1.89 10.54 -15.58
C ILE A 124 1.71 11.30 -16.89
N ASP A 125 1.99 12.60 -16.85
CA ASP A 125 1.82 13.50 -17.99
C ASP A 125 3.07 13.55 -18.90
N ASP A 126 4.24 13.22 -18.34
CA ASP A 126 5.52 13.21 -19.04
C ASP A 126 6.35 12.00 -18.57
N PHE A 127 6.84 11.20 -19.54
CA PHE A 127 7.69 10.04 -19.32
C PHE A 127 9.03 10.38 -18.65
N THR A 128 9.42 11.66 -18.60
CA THR A 128 10.67 12.11 -17.98
C THR A 128 10.53 12.49 -16.50
N SER A 129 9.31 12.70 -16.01
CA SER A 129 9.09 13.22 -14.66
C SER A 129 8.88 12.12 -13.63
N LEU A 130 9.94 11.81 -12.88
CA LEU A 130 9.94 10.85 -11.75
C LEU A 130 9.27 11.41 -10.46
N LYS A 131 8.81 12.66 -10.47
CA LYS A 131 8.18 13.29 -9.30
C LYS A 131 6.67 13.30 -9.47
N LEU A 132 6.00 12.41 -8.73
CA LEU A 132 4.55 12.38 -8.60
C LEU A 132 4.10 13.59 -7.78
N GLN A 133 3.27 14.45 -8.37
CA GLN A 133 2.61 15.53 -7.63
C GLN A 133 1.34 14.98 -6.94
N ALA A 134 0.97 15.57 -5.81
CA ALA A 134 -0.15 15.08 -4.99
C ALA A 134 -1.53 15.17 -5.70
N ASP A 135 -1.67 16.09 -6.64
CA ASP A 135 -2.85 16.28 -7.49
C ASP A 135 -2.97 15.22 -8.61
N GLN A 136 -1.88 14.51 -8.92
CA GLN A 136 -1.88 13.41 -9.88
C GLN A 136 -2.34 12.08 -9.27
N ILE A 137 -2.61 12.03 -7.96
CA ILE A 137 -3.02 10.82 -7.24
C ILE A 137 -4.54 10.67 -7.28
N ILE A 138 -5.02 9.61 -7.92
CA ILE A 138 -6.42 9.22 -7.94
C ILE A 138 -6.63 8.13 -6.89
N LEU A 139 -7.13 8.54 -5.72
CA LEU A 139 -7.36 7.66 -4.58
C LEU A 139 -8.67 6.87 -4.72
N PRO A 140 -8.70 5.60 -4.27
CA PRO A 140 -9.92 4.82 -4.29
C PRO A 140 -10.89 5.33 -3.22
N LYS A 141 -12.18 5.19 -3.51
CA LYS A 141 -13.27 5.54 -2.60
C LYS A 141 -13.72 4.30 -1.86
N HIS A 142 -13.70 4.35 -0.53
CA HIS A 142 -14.23 3.30 0.33
C HIS A 142 -15.75 3.39 0.42
N ASN A 143 -16.41 2.24 0.55
CA ASN A 143 -17.85 2.15 0.84
C ASN A 143 -18.16 2.44 2.33
N PHE A 144 -17.33 3.25 2.98
CA PHE A 144 -17.40 3.55 4.40
C PHE A 144 -17.49 5.05 4.58
N VAL A 145 -18.39 5.51 5.45
CA VAL A 145 -18.50 6.92 5.84
C VAL A 145 -17.57 7.15 7.03
N CYS A 146 -16.92 8.31 7.07
CA CYS A 146 -16.04 8.64 8.18
C CYS A 146 -16.85 9.06 9.41
N ASP A 147 -16.64 8.40 10.55
CA ASP A 147 -17.28 8.70 11.84
C ASP A 147 -16.57 9.81 12.63
N GLY A 148 -15.38 10.19 12.20
CA GLY A 148 -14.52 11.14 12.88
C GLY A 148 -15.09 12.54 12.94
N VAL A 149 -14.71 13.27 13.99
CA VAL A 149 -15.22 14.61 14.31
C VAL A 149 -15.13 15.62 13.16
N ASN A 150 -14.09 15.54 12.32
CA ASN A 150 -13.92 16.48 11.20
C ASN A 150 -14.91 16.20 10.04
N CYS A 151 -15.46 14.99 9.98
CA CYS A 151 -16.37 14.50 8.95
C CYS A 151 -17.82 14.30 9.43
N ARG A 152 -18.04 14.24 10.76
CA ARG A 152 -19.36 14.07 11.37
C ARG A 152 -20.38 15.06 10.81
N GLY A 153 -21.58 14.56 10.49
CA GLY A 153 -22.68 15.35 9.90
C GLY A 153 -22.56 15.67 8.40
N LYS A 154 -21.47 15.28 7.74
CA LYS A 154 -21.26 15.56 6.30
C LYS A 154 -21.47 14.34 5.39
N ASN A 155 -21.75 13.15 5.96
CA ASN A 155 -21.85 11.87 5.23
C ASN A 155 -20.72 11.64 4.22
N LYS A 156 -19.49 12.05 4.59
CA LYS A 156 -18.33 11.95 3.72
C LYS A 156 -17.81 10.52 3.71
N HIS A 157 -17.90 9.89 2.55
CA HIS A 157 -17.21 8.64 2.28
C HIS A 157 -15.68 8.82 2.39
N ILE A 158 -15.02 7.82 2.93
CA ILE A 158 -13.56 7.80 3.08
C ILE A 158 -12.91 7.62 1.70
N VAL A 159 -11.93 8.48 1.41
CA VAL A 159 -11.12 8.44 0.18
C VAL A 159 -9.66 8.32 0.60
N GLY A 160 -8.92 7.43 -0.06
CA GLY A 160 -7.54 7.10 0.33
C GLY A 160 -7.51 6.15 1.52
N ASN A 161 -6.59 6.35 2.46
CA ASN A 161 -6.44 5.44 3.60
C ASN A 161 -7.68 5.46 4.52
N MET A 162 -8.21 4.26 4.79
CA MET A 162 -9.27 4.03 5.76
C MET A 162 -8.70 3.34 7.00
N TYR A 163 -9.12 3.79 8.18
CA TYR A 163 -8.73 3.22 9.47
C TYR A 163 -9.99 2.63 10.11
N LEU A 164 -10.10 1.30 10.14
CA LEU A 164 -11.26 0.61 10.68
C LEU A 164 -10.94 0.14 12.10
N CYS A 165 -11.83 0.42 13.04
CA CYS A 165 -11.74 -0.14 14.38
C CYS A 165 -11.98 -1.66 14.34
N GLU A 166 -11.11 -2.44 14.98
CA GLU A 166 -11.30 -3.89 15.11
C GLU A 166 -12.09 -4.30 16.35
N VAL A 167 -12.54 -3.31 17.12
CA VAL A 167 -13.35 -3.50 18.33
C VAL A 167 -14.79 -3.10 18.06
N CYS A 168 -15.03 -1.90 17.52
CA CYS A 168 -16.37 -1.41 17.22
C CYS A 168 -16.90 -2.02 15.92
N THR A 169 -18.18 -2.41 15.92
CA THR A 169 -18.82 -3.07 14.78
C THR A 169 -18.85 -2.23 13.49
N ASP A 170 -18.91 -0.90 13.56
CA ASP A 170 -19.06 -0.03 12.39
C ASP A 170 -18.29 1.30 12.45
N PHE A 171 -17.21 1.37 13.21
CA PHE A 171 -16.44 2.62 13.36
C PHE A 171 -15.26 2.70 12.39
N GLY A 172 -15.22 3.73 11.56
CA GLY A 172 -14.16 3.96 10.59
C GLY A 172 -13.76 5.44 10.44
N LEU A 173 -12.46 5.68 10.31
CA LEU A 173 -11.88 7.00 10.19
C LEU A 173 -11.13 7.16 8.87
N CYS A 174 -11.25 8.34 8.26
CA CYS A 174 -10.29 8.77 7.23
C CYS A 174 -8.96 9.17 7.90
N GLU A 175 -7.88 9.21 7.13
CA GLU A 175 -6.55 9.59 7.63
C GLU A 175 -6.53 10.91 8.40
N ALA A 176 -7.25 11.93 7.91
CA ALA A 176 -7.32 13.24 8.57
C ALA A 176 -8.09 13.21 9.90
N CYS A 177 -9.03 12.29 10.08
CA CYS A 177 -9.73 12.13 11.36
C CYS A 177 -8.93 11.28 12.34
N GLU A 178 -8.25 10.24 11.85
CA GLU A 178 -7.38 9.40 12.68
C GLU A 178 -6.24 10.22 13.30
N LEU A 179 -5.59 11.06 12.50
CA LEU A 179 -4.48 11.91 12.93
C LEU A 179 -4.93 13.18 13.66
N SER A 180 -6.24 13.40 13.80
CA SER A 180 -6.77 14.62 14.41
C SER A 180 -6.48 14.64 15.92
N PRO A 181 -6.00 15.75 16.49
CA PRO A 181 -5.91 15.89 17.95
C PRO A 181 -7.29 15.90 18.61
N LEU A 182 -8.37 16.09 17.83
CA LEU A 182 -9.75 16.02 18.27
C LEU A 182 -10.37 14.63 18.07
N ASN A 183 -9.57 13.61 17.69
CA ASN A 183 -10.06 12.24 17.59
C ASN A 183 -10.58 11.77 18.97
N ASP A 184 -11.90 11.60 19.06
CA ASP A 184 -12.61 11.22 20.28
C ASP A 184 -12.84 9.70 20.37
N HIS A 185 -12.27 8.92 19.44
CA HIS A 185 -12.31 7.46 19.52
C HIS A 185 -11.49 6.93 20.68
N ASN A 186 -11.90 5.80 21.24
CA ASN A 186 -11.18 5.17 22.33
C ASN A 186 -9.77 4.73 21.89
N VAL A 187 -8.74 5.34 22.47
CA VAL A 187 -7.33 5.08 22.16
C VAL A 187 -6.87 3.65 22.48
N THR A 188 -7.65 2.88 23.26
CA THR A 188 -7.35 1.47 23.52
C THR A 188 -7.84 0.54 22.41
N HIS A 189 -8.72 1.02 21.53
CA HIS A 189 -9.21 0.23 20.42
C HIS A 189 -8.15 0.14 19.33
N VAL A 190 -7.84 -1.08 18.91
CA VAL A 190 -6.94 -1.30 17.79
C VAL A 190 -7.64 -0.89 16.51
N VAL A 191 -7.04 0.06 15.79
CA VAL A 191 -7.46 0.47 14.46
C VAL A 191 -6.52 -0.12 13.41
N ARG A 192 -7.10 -0.76 12.39
CA ARG A 192 -6.34 -1.30 11.25
C ARG A 192 -6.44 -0.37 10.06
N LYS A 193 -5.29 -0.07 9.45
CA LYS A 193 -5.18 0.73 8.22
C LYS A 193 -5.47 -0.14 6.99
N PHE A 194 -6.26 0.42 6.07
CA PHE A 194 -6.58 -0.13 4.76
C PHE A 194 -6.24 0.93 3.71
N ARG A 195 -5.25 0.62 2.87
CA ARG A 195 -4.84 1.48 1.74
C ARG A 195 -5.70 1.28 0.50
N HIS A 196 -6.48 0.21 0.51
CA HIS A 196 -7.31 -0.27 -0.59
C HIS A 196 -8.71 -0.55 -0.05
N PRO A 197 -9.79 -0.20 -0.77
CA PRO A 197 -11.12 -0.64 -0.42
C PRO A 197 -11.20 -2.15 -0.30
N MET A 198 -11.70 -2.60 0.85
CA MET A 198 -12.04 -4.00 1.05
C MET A 198 -13.14 -4.41 0.07
N SER A 199 -13.09 -5.66 -0.40
CA SER A 199 -14.24 -6.24 -1.07
C SER A 199 -15.43 -6.26 -0.11
N GLN A 200 -16.65 -6.24 -0.65
CA GLN A 200 -17.85 -6.30 0.19
C GLN A 200 -17.90 -7.58 1.06
N LYS A 201 -17.39 -8.69 0.53
CA LYS A 201 -17.26 -9.96 1.27
C LYS A 201 -16.26 -9.86 2.42
N ASP A 202 -15.08 -9.27 2.18
CA ASP A 202 -14.06 -9.10 3.24
C ASP A 202 -14.54 -8.15 4.32
N PHE A 203 -15.30 -7.15 3.91
CA PHE A 203 -15.94 -6.20 4.80
C PHE A 203 -16.98 -6.87 5.71
N GLU A 204 -17.93 -7.62 5.12
CA GLU A 204 -18.94 -8.37 5.87
C GLU A 204 -18.30 -9.41 6.80
N SER A 205 -17.28 -10.13 6.34
CA SER A 205 -16.52 -11.07 7.16
C SER A 205 -15.81 -10.37 8.32
N THR A 206 -15.23 -9.20 8.09
CA THR A 206 -14.57 -8.41 9.14
C THR A 206 -15.58 -7.96 10.19
N LYS A 207 -16.74 -7.42 9.77
CA LYS A 207 -17.83 -7.04 10.69
C LYS A 207 -18.34 -8.22 11.52
N GLN A 208 -18.57 -9.37 10.90
CA GLN A 208 -19.08 -10.55 11.59
C GLN A 208 -18.09 -11.05 12.65
N LYS A 209 -16.78 -11.00 12.36
CA LYS A 209 -15.72 -11.34 13.33
C LYS A 209 -15.70 -10.38 14.52
N ILE A 210 -15.85 -9.09 14.27
CA ILE A 210 -15.89 -8.07 15.33
C ILE A 210 -17.11 -8.28 16.23
N ALA A 211 -18.31 -8.38 15.64
CA ALA A 211 -19.56 -8.59 16.37
C ALA A 211 -19.55 -9.89 17.20
N THR A 212 -18.97 -10.97 16.68
CA THR A 212 -18.84 -12.23 17.42
C THR A 212 -17.95 -12.07 18.67
N ARG A 213 -16.87 -11.29 18.56
CA ARG A 213 -15.94 -11.06 19.68
C ARG A 213 -16.51 -10.10 20.72
N GLU A 214 -17.29 -9.11 20.29
CA GLU A 214 -18.10 -8.27 21.19
C GLU A 214 -19.11 -9.12 21.97
N GLY A 215 -19.86 -10.00 21.29
CA GLY A 215 -20.84 -10.90 21.94
C GLY A 215 -20.22 -11.90 22.94
N LEU A 216 -18.95 -12.25 22.77
CA LEU A 216 -18.18 -13.09 23.70
C LEU A 216 -17.52 -12.29 24.83
N GLY A 217 -17.70 -10.96 24.91
CA GLY A 217 -17.12 -10.11 25.96
C GLY A 217 -15.59 -9.94 25.88
N VAL A 218 -14.97 -10.36 24.77
CA VAL A 218 -13.51 -10.37 24.60
C VAL A 218 -12.92 -8.96 24.65
N TYR A 219 -13.70 -7.96 24.21
CA TYR A 219 -13.28 -6.56 24.11
C TYR A 219 -13.92 -5.62 25.13
N SER A 220 -14.49 -6.13 26.22
CA SER A 220 -15.02 -5.26 27.28
C SER A 220 -13.95 -4.30 27.81
N ASP A 221 -14.34 -3.09 28.24
CA ASP A 221 -13.43 -2.10 28.84
C ASP A 221 -12.61 -2.69 30.00
N ALA A 222 -13.17 -3.63 30.74
CA ALA A 222 -12.48 -4.36 31.82
C ALA A 222 -11.40 -5.30 31.26
N SER A 223 -11.71 -6.06 30.21
CA SER A 223 -10.79 -6.96 29.51
C SER A 223 -9.62 -6.19 28.88
N GLN A 224 -9.89 -5.03 28.28
CA GLN A 224 -8.88 -4.17 27.65
C GLN A 224 -7.96 -3.51 28.69
N LYS A 225 -8.51 -2.97 29.78
CA LYS A 225 -7.72 -2.42 30.90
C LYS A 225 -6.80 -3.48 31.52
N ALA A 226 -7.28 -4.72 31.66
CA ALA A 226 -6.47 -5.83 32.14
C ALA A 226 -5.32 -6.20 31.18
N MET A 227 -5.58 -6.23 29.87
CA MET A 227 -4.56 -6.46 28.84
C MET A 227 -3.49 -5.37 28.81
N VAL A 228 -3.88 -4.10 28.88
CA VAL A 228 -2.93 -2.96 28.92
C VAL A 228 -2.10 -2.99 30.22
N ALA A 229 -2.70 -3.36 31.36
CA ALA A 229 -1.97 -3.54 32.61
C ALA A 229 -0.93 -4.67 32.53
N LEU A 230 -1.27 -5.79 31.88
CA LEU A 230 -0.36 -6.91 31.60
C LEU A 230 0.78 -6.55 30.63
N MET A 231 0.52 -5.72 29.61
CA MET A 231 1.58 -5.25 28.71
C MET A 231 2.53 -4.28 29.43
N ARG A 232 2.00 -3.37 30.25
CA ARG A 232 2.81 -2.44 31.07
C ARG A 232 3.65 -3.18 32.12
N SER A 233 3.12 -4.24 32.74
CA SER A 233 3.91 -5.05 33.68
C SER A 233 5.04 -5.80 32.98
N LYS A 234 4.82 -6.33 31.77
CA LYS A 234 5.87 -6.96 30.95
C LYS A 234 6.96 -6.00 30.50
N ILE A 235 6.62 -4.74 30.21
CA ILE A 235 7.60 -3.69 29.88
C ILE A 235 8.44 -3.32 31.12
N ASN A 236 7.82 -3.25 32.30
CA ASN A 236 8.55 -3.00 33.54
C ASN A 236 9.47 -4.17 33.94
N THR A 237 9.08 -5.42 33.68
CA THR A 237 9.96 -6.58 33.95
C THR A 237 11.11 -6.72 32.94
N THR A 238 10.96 -6.21 31.71
CA THR A 238 12.08 -6.18 30.74
C THR A 238 13.09 -5.06 31.03
N ASN A 239 12.65 -3.94 31.62
CA ASN A 239 13.55 -2.88 32.07
C ASN A 239 14.28 -3.22 33.40
N ALA A 240 13.73 -4.13 34.21
CA ALA A 240 14.39 -4.59 35.45
C ALA A 240 15.59 -5.55 35.21
N PHE A 241 15.69 -6.16 34.02
CA PHE A 241 16.80 -7.06 33.65
C PHE A 241 18.00 -6.37 32.98
N ARG A 242 18.00 -5.03 32.88
CA ARG A 242 19.12 -4.24 32.31
C ARG A 242 19.96 -3.48 33.36
N LEU A 243 19.73 -3.73 34.64
CA LEU A 243 20.53 -3.17 35.75
C LEU A 243 21.00 -4.28 36.69
N VAL A 244 21.80 -5.21 36.18
CA VAL A 244 22.81 -5.98 36.93
C VAL A 244 24.00 -6.21 36.00
#